data_AF-A0A3C0KVV9-F1
#
_entry.id   AF-A0A3C0KVV9-F1
#
_cell.length_a   1.000
_cell.length_b   1.000
_cell.length_c   1.000
_cell.angle_alpha   90.00
_cell.angle_beta   90.00
_cell.angle_gamma   90.00
#
_symmetry.space_group_name_H-M   'P 1'
#
loop_
_entity.id
_entity.type
_entity.pdbx_description
1 polymer ?
#
loop_
_entity_poly.entity_id
_entity_poly.type
_entity_poly.pdbx_seq_one_letter_code
_entity_poly.pdbx_strand_id
1 'polypeptide(L)'
;MLKYDLNLREYWRIIKRRKLIILFTVIVMSIFSFISAILGKPVPIYKTYSTIKIEKSVSYVGMNAAQSLSGASNAMETQTYVIKSYYILELTAKKMGLIPADLSPDEVRQNNKYINIIMDLQERVHTEQRGNSDLVD
;
A
#
# COMPACT_ATOMS: atom_id res chain seq x y z
N MET A 1 37.69 54.69 21.32
CA MET A 1 36.56 53.84 20.92
C MET A 1 37.07 52.42 20.78
N LEU A 2 36.49 51.46 21.52
CA LEU A 2 37.02 50.10 21.69
C LEU A 2 37.22 49.39 20.34
N LYS A 3 38.48 49.12 19.99
CA LYS A 3 38.82 48.09 19.00
C LYS A 3 38.72 46.76 19.73
N TYR A 4 37.72 45.95 19.36
CA TYR A 4 37.66 44.55 19.75
C TYR A 4 38.77 43.82 18.98
N ASP A 5 39.95 43.69 19.57
CA ASP A 5 40.93 42.70 19.12
C ASP A 5 40.32 41.32 19.43
N LEU A 6 39.65 40.75 18.43
CA LEU A 6 39.10 39.39 18.47
C LEU A 6 40.26 38.39 18.56
N ASN A 7 40.72 38.15 19.78
CA ASN A 7 41.82 37.23 20.05
C ASN A 7 41.27 35.80 20.14
N LEU A 8 41.49 34.97 19.10
CA LEU A 8 41.04 33.56 19.04
C LEU A 8 41.43 32.75 20.30
N ARG A 9 42.53 33.14 20.94
CA ARG A 9 43.05 32.54 22.17
C ARG A 9 42.06 32.66 23.34
N GLU A 10 41.34 33.77 23.45
CA GLU A 10 40.34 33.96 24.51
C GLU A 10 39.10 33.10 24.27
N TYR A 11 38.63 33.00 23.02
CA TYR A 11 37.54 32.11 22.63
C TYR A 11 37.86 30.65 22.93
N TRP A 12 39.08 30.21 22.64
CA TRP A 12 39.53 28.86 22.96
C TRP A 12 39.45 28.55 24.46
N ARG A 13 39.80 29.54 25.30
CA ARG A 13 39.71 29.41 26.77
C ARG A 13 38.26 29.34 27.26
N ILE A 14 37.36 30.10 26.63
CA ILE A 14 35.92 30.07 26.92
C ILE A 14 35.32 28.71 26.54
N ILE A 15 35.65 28.18 25.36
CA ILE A 15 35.20 26.84 24.90
C ILE A 15 35.69 25.76 25.86
N LYS A 16 36.96 25.79 26.28
CA LYS A 16 37.53 24.79 27.20
C LYS A 16 36.89 24.84 28.59
N ARG A 17 36.52 26.04 29.07
CA ARG A 17 35.86 26.25 30.38
C ARG A 17 34.37 25.88 30.35
N ARG A 18 33.68 26.06 29.22
CA ARG A 18 32.24 25.81 29.05
C ARG A 18 31.92 24.55 28.23
N LYS A 19 32.89 23.65 28.04
CA LYS A 19 32.76 22.43 27.22
C LYS A 19 31.52 21.58 27.55
N LEU A 20 31.10 21.55 28.81
CA LEU A 20 29.92 20.81 29.25
C LEU A 20 28.62 21.38 28.68
N ILE A 21 28.48 22.71 28.64
CA ILE A 21 27.27 23.37 28.11
C ILE A 21 27.19 23.15 26.60
N ILE A 22 28.32 23.28 25.89
CA ILE A 22 28.39 23.05 24.44
C ILE A 22 28.02 21.60 24.11
N LEU A 23 28.61 20.63 24.82
CA LEU A 23 28.30 19.21 24.63
C LEU A 23 26.83 18.90 24.92
N PHE A 24 26.28 19.46 26.00
CA PHE A 24 24.88 19.29 26.36
C PHE A 24 23.95 19.80 25.25
N THR A 25 24.21 21.00 24.71
CA THR A 25 23.38 21.53 23.61
C THR A 25 23.42 20.65 22.37
N VAL A 26 24.59 20.12 22.00
CA VAL A 26 24.73 19.23 20.85
C VAL A 26 23.98 17.92 21.08
N ILE A 27 24.08 17.34 22.28
CA ILE A 27 23.37 16.11 22.64
C ILE A 27 21.86 16.33 22.62
N VAL A 28 21.36 17.39 23.25
CA VAL A 28 19.92 17.70 23.27
C VAL A 28 19.39 17.92 21.85
N MET A 29 20.11 18.68 21.02
CA MET A 29 19.74 18.91 19.62
C MET A 29 19.70 17.60 18.83
N SER A 30 20.66 16.70 19.05
CA SER A 30 20.74 15.41 18.37
C SER A 30 19.62 14.48 18.79
N ILE A 31 19.30 14.43 20.09
CA ILE A 31 18.19 13.64 20.63
C ILE A 31 16.87 14.16 20.06
N PHE A 32 16.66 15.48 20.06
CA PHE A 32 15.42 16.06 19.55
C PHE A 32 15.24 15.80 18.05
N SER A 33 16.32 15.92 17.28
CA SER A 33 16.34 15.55 15.86
C SER A 33 16.01 14.07 15.65
N PHE A 34 16.61 13.18 16.46
CA PHE A 34 16.38 11.75 16.38
C PHE A 34 14.95 11.35 16.75
N ILE A 35 14.39 11.93 17.80
CA ILE A 35 12.99 11.71 18.21
C ILE A 35 12.05 12.18 17.10
N SER A 36 12.27 13.38 16.56
CA SER A 36 11.47 13.93 15.47
C SER A 36 11.54 13.04 14.22
N ALA A 37 12.73 12.52 13.89
CA ALA A 37 12.93 11.60 12.78
C ALA A 37 12.27 10.23 12.98
N ILE A 38 12.01 9.79 14.22
CA ILE A 38 11.29 8.54 14.51
C ILE A 38 9.78 8.76 14.51
N LEU A 39 9.30 9.82 15.17
CA LEU A 39 7.87 10.13 15.25
C LEU A 39 7.30 10.60 13.91
N GLY A 40 8.13 11.26 13.08
CA GLY A 40 7.74 11.73 11.75
C GLY A 40 7.72 10.64 10.67
N LYS A 41 8.00 9.37 11.00
CA LYS A 41 7.99 8.28 10.01
C LYS A 41 6.54 7.98 9.61
N PRO A 42 6.16 8.12 8.34
CA PRO A 42 4.87 7.62 7.90
C PRO A 42 4.81 6.10 8.12
N VAL A 43 3.65 5.59 8.51
CA VAL A 43 3.42 4.15 8.65
C VAL A 43 3.71 3.46 7.31
N PRO A 44 4.57 2.42 7.26
CA PRO A 44 4.88 1.75 6.02
C PRO A 44 3.64 1.04 5.48
N ILE A 45 3.24 1.37 4.25
CA ILE A 45 2.15 0.70 3.54
C ILE A 45 2.76 -0.41 2.69
N TYR A 46 2.51 -1.66 3.06
CA TYR A 46 2.95 -2.83 2.30
C TYR A 46 1.98 -3.10 1.15
N LYS A 47 2.49 -3.30 -0.06
CA LYS A 47 1.71 -3.64 -1.25
C LYS A 47 2.27 -4.92 -1.87
N THR A 48 1.38 -5.80 -2.30
CA THR A 48 1.70 -7.05 -3.03
C THR A 48 1.08 -6.99 -4.41
N TYR A 49 1.77 -7.55 -5.40
CA TYR A 49 1.33 -7.54 -6.80
C TYR A 49 1.32 -8.97 -7.34
N SER A 50 0.36 -9.29 -8.19
CA SER A 50 0.26 -10.60 -8.84
C SER A 50 -0.30 -10.44 -10.25
N THR A 51 0.47 -10.89 -11.24
CA THR A 51 0.05 -10.85 -12.64
C THR A 51 -0.69 -12.13 -13.01
N ILE A 52 -1.90 -12.02 -13.53
CA ILE A 52 -2.73 -13.14 -13.98
C ILE A 52 -2.92 -13.03 -15.50
N LYS A 53 -2.60 -14.11 -16.23
CA LYS A 53 -2.86 -14.22 -17.67
C LYS A 53 -4.25 -14.84 -17.88
N ILE A 54 -5.10 -14.18 -18.66
CA ILE A 54 -6.42 -14.69 -19.00
C ILE A 54 -6.38 -15.25 -20.42
N GLU A 55 -6.62 -16.55 -20.55
CA GLU A 55 -6.66 -17.21 -21.86
C GLU A 55 -8.09 -17.18 -22.42
N LYS A 56 -8.25 -16.56 -23.60
CA LYS A 56 -9.52 -16.56 -24.33
C LYS A 56 -9.62 -17.83 -25.16
N SER A 57 -10.45 -18.79 -24.74
CA SER A 57 -10.78 -19.95 -25.58
C SER A 57 -11.73 -19.51 -26.69
N VAL A 58 -11.22 -19.23 -27.88
CA VAL A 58 -12.04 -19.05 -29.08
C VAL A 58 -12.62 -20.41 -29.48
N SER A 59 -13.91 -20.61 -29.20
CA SER A 59 -14.64 -21.76 -29.73
C SER A 59 -14.90 -21.51 -31.22
N TYR A 60 -14.22 -22.25 -32.09
CA TYR A 60 -14.36 -22.16 -33.56
C TYR A 60 -15.66 -22.77 -34.10
N VAL A 61 -16.70 -22.90 -33.27
CA VAL A 61 -17.98 -23.47 -33.68
C VAL A 61 -18.85 -22.36 -34.28
N GLY A 62 -18.72 -22.19 -35.60
CA GLY A 62 -19.76 -21.62 -36.45
C GLY A 62 -19.92 -20.10 -36.41
N MET A 63 -19.51 -19.44 -37.50
CA MET A 63 -20.17 -18.26 -38.05
C MET A 63 -20.40 -17.10 -37.05
N ASN A 64 -19.36 -16.33 -36.70
CA ASN A 64 -19.42 -14.90 -36.33
C ASN A 64 -18.05 -14.40 -35.80
N ALA A 65 -16.97 -14.58 -36.56
CA ALA A 65 -15.62 -14.14 -36.17
C ALA A 65 -15.52 -12.62 -35.89
N ALA A 66 -16.38 -11.81 -36.53
CA ALA A 66 -16.41 -10.35 -36.32
C ALA A 66 -16.97 -9.93 -34.95
N GLN A 67 -17.89 -10.70 -34.34
CA GLN A 67 -18.42 -10.42 -33.00
C GLN A 67 -17.47 -10.89 -31.89
N SER A 68 -16.61 -11.87 -32.18
CA SER A 68 -15.59 -12.33 -31.23
C SER A 68 -14.48 -11.30 -31.01
N LEU A 69 -14.21 -10.42 -31.98
CA LEU A 69 -13.17 -9.39 -31.86
C LEU A 69 -13.61 -8.23 -30.95
N SER A 70 -14.89 -7.82 -30.99
CA SER A 70 -15.45 -6.79 -30.11
C SER A 70 -15.75 -7.32 -28.70
N GLY A 71 -16.07 -8.61 -28.55
CA GLY A 71 -16.21 -9.25 -27.23
C GLY A 71 -14.87 -9.41 -26.50
N ALA A 72 -13.74 -9.45 -27.21
CA ALA A 72 -12.43 -9.67 -26.61
C ALA A 72 -11.92 -8.51 -25.74
N SER A 73 -12.29 -7.25 -26.03
CA SER A 73 -11.99 -6.10 -25.17
C SER A 73 -12.83 -6.12 -23.90
N ASN A 74 -14.13 -6.37 -24.03
CA ASN A 74 -15.08 -6.41 -22.92
C ASN A 74 -14.86 -7.62 -22.00
N ALA A 75 -14.32 -8.71 -22.54
CA ALA A 75 -13.97 -9.91 -21.77
C ALA A 75 -12.94 -9.57 -20.68
N MET A 76 -11.94 -8.73 -20.98
CA MET A 76 -10.91 -8.41 -19.99
C MET A 76 -11.42 -7.51 -18.86
N GLU A 77 -12.22 -6.52 -19.22
CA GLU A 77 -12.89 -5.66 -18.25
C GLU A 77 -13.81 -6.48 -17.34
N THR A 78 -14.59 -7.40 -17.92
CA THR A 78 -15.44 -8.32 -17.16
C THR A 78 -14.62 -9.17 -16.17
N GLN A 79 -13.50 -9.74 -16.60
CA GLN A 79 -12.65 -10.55 -15.73
C GLN A 79 -12.04 -9.72 -14.59
N THR A 80 -11.70 -8.46 -14.86
CA THR A 80 -11.23 -7.50 -13.84
C THR A 80 -12.31 -7.27 -12.77
N TYR A 81 -13.58 -7.13 -13.18
CA TYR A 81 -14.71 -7.05 -12.24
C TYR A 81 -14.98 -8.37 -11.50
N VAL A 82 -14.79 -9.52 -12.15
CA VAL A 82 -14.95 -10.85 -11.53
C VAL A 82 -13.93 -11.04 -10.39
N ILE A 83 -12.68 -10.61 -10.58
CA ILE A 83 -11.65 -10.68 -9.54
C ILE A 83 -12.06 -9.88 -8.29
N LYS A 84 -12.69 -8.73 -8.49
CA LYS A 84 -13.22 -7.86 -7.41
C LYS A 84 -14.63 -8.23 -6.94
N SER A 85 -15.20 -9.32 -7.45
CA SER A 85 -16.57 -9.69 -7.11
C SER A 85 -16.68 -10.14 -5.66
N TYR A 86 -17.85 -9.88 -5.07
CA TYR A 86 -18.15 -10.25 -3.68
C TYR A 86 -17.86 -11.73 -3.39
N TYR A 87 -18.21 -12.63 -4.32
CA TYR A 87 -18.01 -14.06 -4.16
C TYR A 87 -16.52 -14.44 -4.03
N ILE A 88 -15.66 -13.87 -4.89
CA ILE A 88 -14.22 -14.13 -4.82
C ILE A 88 -13.61 -13.56 -3.54
N LEU A 89 -14.06 -12.38 -3.12
CA LEU A 89 -13.59 -11.76 -1.88
C LEU A 89 -14.08 -12.51 -0.63
N GLU A 90 -15.29 -13.06 -0.63
CA GLU A 90 -15.80 -13.91 0.45
C GLU A 90 -14.93 -15.18 0.59
N LEU A 91 -14.65 -15.86 -0.52
CA LEU A 91 -13.76 -17.03 -0.53
C LEU A 91 -12.35 -16.69 -0.05
N THR A 92 -11.85 -15.51 -0.43
CA THR A 92 -10.54 -15.03 -0.01
C THR A 92 -10.52 -14.74 1.49
N ALA A 93 -11.52 -14.05 2.01
CA ALA A 93 -11.67 -13.76 3.43
C ALA A 93 -11.77 -15.05 4.28
N LYS A 94 -12.49 -16.06 3.78
CA LYS A 94 -12.54 -17.41 4.38
C LYS A 94 -11.16 -18.07 4.39
N LYS A 95 -10.43 -18.04 3.26
CA LYS A 95 -9.06 -18.59 3.17
C LYS A 95 -8.04 -17.86 4.06
N MET A 96 -8.22 -16.56 4.26
CA MET A 96 -7.38 -15.74 5.15
C MET A 96 -7.76 -15.91 6.64
N GLY A 97 -8.82 -16.65 6.96
CA GLY A 97 -9.31 -16.83 8.33
C GLY A 97 -9.99 -15.59 8.91
N LEU A 98 -10.34 -14.59 8.09
CA LEU A 98 -11.06 -13.39 8.51
C LEU A 98 -12.55 -13.67 8.76
N ILE A 99 -13.09 -14.67 8.07
CA ILE A 99 -14.46 -15.16 8.21
C ILE A 99 -14.40 -16.68 8.44
N PRO A 100 -15.21 -17.25 9.36
CA PRO A 100 -15.28 -18.70 9.54
C PRO A 100 -15.62 -19.42 8.23
N ALA A 101 -14.86 -20.48 7.93
CA ALA A 101 -15.02 -21.24 6.68
C ALA A 101 -16.35 -22.00 6.60
N ASP A 102 -16.90 -22.38 7.76
CA ASP A 102 -18.07 -23.25 7.88
C ASP A 102 -19.41 -22.50 7.72
N LEU A 103 -19.38 -21.17 7.63
CA LEU A 103 -20.60 -20.35 7.50
C LEU A 103 -21.16 -20.42 6.07
N SER A 104 -22.49 -20.57 6.00
CA SER A 104 -23.22 -20.47 4.75
C SER A 104 -23.13 -19.05 4.17
N PRO A 105 -23.08 -18.86 2.83
CA PRO A 105 -23.04 -17.53 2.21
C PRO A 105 -24.17 -16.60 2.67
N ASP A 106 -25.34 -17.16 3.01
CA ASP A 106 -26.48 -16.38 3.49
C ASP A 106 -26.27 -15.83 4.91
N GLU A 107 -25.57 -16.57 5.77
CA GLU A 107 -25.24 -16.14 7.13
C GLU A 107 -24.16 -15.06 7.13
N VAL A 108 -23.21 -15.14 6.18
CA VAL A 108 -22.20 -14.10 5.96
C VAL A 108 -22.84 -12.78 5.54
N ARG A 109 -23.89 -12.84 4.71
CA ARG A 109 -24.64 -11.67 4.23
C ARG A 109 -25.61 -11.08 5.26
N GLN A 110 -26.01 -11.86 6.27
CA GLN A 110 -26.85 -11.35 7.35
C GLN A 110 -26.05 -10.62 8.44
N ASN A 111 -24.75 -10.92 8.55
CA ASN A 111 -23.89 -10.31 9.55
C ASN A 111 -23.15 -9.09 9.00
N ASN A 112 -23.51 -7.91 9.50
CA ASN A 112 -22.93 -6.64 9.09
C ASN A 112 -21.40 -6.58 9.31
N LYS A 113 -20.86 -7.33 10.27
CA LYS A 113 -19.41 -7.39 10.52
C LYS A 113 -18.66 -8.02 9.34
N TYR A 114 -19.19 -9.11 8.79
CA TYR A 114 -18.55 -9.83 7.69
C TYR A 114 -18.69 -9.08 6.37
N ILE A 115 -19.81 -8.39 6.17
CA ILE A 115 -19.99 -7.47 5.04
C ILE A 115 -18.90 -6.39 5.04
N ASN A 116 -18.67 -5.73 6.19
CA ASN A 116 -17.66 -4.69 6.30
C ASN A 116 -16.24 -5.20 6.02
N ILE A 117 -15.91 -6.42 6.45
CA ILE A 117 -14.61 -7.05 6.13
C ILE A 117 -14.45 -7.26 4.62
N ILE A 118 -15.50 -7.73 3.94
CA ILE A 118 -15.46 -7.96 2.49
C ILE A 118 -15.35 -6.62 1.73
N MET A 119 -16.06 -5.58 2.18
CA MET A 119 -15.97 -4.24 1.59
C MET A 119 -14.58 -3.63 1.78
N ASP A 120 -13.99 -3.73 2.98
CA ASP A 120 -12.61 -3.27 3.23
C ASP A 120 -11.58 -4.01 2.34
N LEU A 121 -11.77 -5.32 2.11
CA LEU A 121 -10.95 -6.06 1.16
C LEU A 121 -11.15 -5.56 -0.28
N GLN A 122 -12.38 -5.27 -0.68
CA GLN A 122 -12.69 -4.75 -2.02
C GLN A 122 -11.99 -3.42 -2.29
N GLU A 123 -11.95 -2.53 -1.29
CA GLU A 123 -11.28 -1.23 -1.38
C GLU A 123 -9.75 -1.34 -1.42
N ARG A 124 -9.18 -2.35 -0.74
CA ARG A 124 -7.73 -2.59 -0.74
C ARG A 124 -7.21 -3.27 -2.00
N VAL A 125 -8.07 -4.02 -2.70
CA VAL A 125 -7.70 -4.73 -3.92
C VAL A 125 -7.75 -3.76 -5.11
N HIS A 126 -6.61 -3.58 -5.76
CA HIS A 126 -6.50 -2.88 -7.04
C HIS A 126 -6.30 -3.91 -8.14
N THR A 127 -6.95 -3.68 -9.27
CA THR A 127 -6.85 -4.55 -10.45
C THR A 127 -6.78 -3.64 -11.66
N GLU A 128 -5.73 -3.76 -12.44
CA GLU A 128 -5.54 -2.98 -13.66
C GLU A 128 -5.14 -3.90 -14.81
N GLN A 129 -5.79 -3.71 -15.97
CA GLN A 129 -5.34 -4.38 -17.19
C GLN A 129 -4.03 -3.76 -17.65
N ARG A 130 -3.02 -4.59 -17.91
CA ARG A 130 -1.72 -4.12 -18.38
C ARG A 130 -1.79 -3.74 -19.86
N GLY A 131 -2.12 -2.47 -20.12
CA GLY A 131 -2.28 -1.94 -21.48
C GLY A 131 -3.35 -2.70 -22.28
N ASN A 132 -3.08 -3.03 -23.54
CA ASN A 132 -3.97 -3.86 -24.38
C ASN A 132 -3.47 -5.32 -24.46
N SER A 133 -2.99 -5.86 -23.34
CA SER A 133 -2.53 -7.25 -23.24
C SER A 133 -3.53 -8.12 -22.49
N ASP A 134 -3.35 -9.44 -22.58
CA ASP A 134 -4.17 -10.41 -21.87
C ASP A 134 -3.74 -10.62 -20.39
N LEU A 135 -3.10 -9.61 -19.78
CA LEU A 135 -2.56 -9.64 -18.42
C LEU A 135 -3.29 -8.63 -17.52
N VAL A 136 -3.60 -9.05 -16.28
CA VAL A 136 -4.17 -8.22 -15.22
C VAL A 136 -3.22 -8.23 -14.02
N ASP A 137 -2.91 -7.04 -13.50
CA ASP A 137 -2.05 -6.81 -12.32
C ASP A 137 -2.86 -6.31 -11.12
#